data_AF-A0AAW8AQC7-F1
#
_entry.id   AF-A0AAW8AQC7-F1
#
_cell.length_a   1.000
_cell.length_b   1.000
_cell.length_c   1.000
_cell.angle_alpha   90.00
_cell.angle_beta   90.00
_cell.angle_gamma   90.00
#
_symmetry.space_group_name_H-M   'P 1'
#
loop_
_entity.id
_entity.type
_entity.pdbx_description
1 polymer ?
#
loop_
_entity_poly.entity_id
_entity_poly.type
_entity_poly.pdbx_seq_one_letter_code
_entity_poly.pdbx_strand_id
1 'polypeptide(L)' 'GFVGLIVPHTLRILIGSDHRHLLPASALGGALFLIFTDTIARSIIPPAEIPVGAITALFGAPYFIFLLLRKR' A
#
# COMPACT_ATOMS: atom_id res chain seq x y z
N GLY A 1 -7.53 -4.42 1.62
CA GLY A 1 -6.30 -5.03 1.08
C GLY A 1 -5.07 -4.47 1.78
N PHE A 2 -3.88 -4.90 1.39
CA PHE A 2 -2.60 -4.53 2.04
C PHE A 2 -2.33 -3.01 2.10
N VAL A 3 -2.95 -2.20 1.25
CA VAL A 3 -2.84 -0.72 1.23
C VAL A 3 -2.98 -0.10 2.63
N GLY A 4 -3.99 -0.51 3.39
CA GLY A 4 -4.27 0.01 4.73
C GLY A 4 -3.26 -0.41 5.80
N LEU A 5 -2.36 -1.34 5.49
CA LEU A 5 -1.24 -1.72 6.34
C LEU A 5 0.05 -1.07 5.85
N ILE A 6 0.35 -1.16 4.55
CA ILE A 6 1.61 -0.66 3.96
C ILE A 6 1.71 0.85 4.13
N VAL A 7 0.69 1.59 3.70
CA VAL A 7 0.75 3.05 3.57
C VAL A 7 0.87 3.74 4.92
N PRO A 8 -0.06 3.54 5.89
CA PRO A 8 0.04 4.23 7.17
C PRO A 8 1.26 3.79 7.98
N HIS A 9 1.73 2.55 7.83
CA HIS A 9 2.92 2.09 8.55
C HIS A 9 4.22 2.67 7.96
N THR A 10 4.33 2.73 6.64
CA THR A 10 5.45 3.39 5.95
C THR A 10 5.48 4.88 6.28
N LEU A 11 4.33 5.56 6.24
CA LEU A 11 4.24 6.97 6.60
C LEU A 11 4.56 7.19 8.08
N ARG A 12 4.11 6.33 8.99
CA ARG A 12 4.45 6.42 10.41
C ARG A 12 5.97 6.39 10.65
N ILE A 13 6.71 5.63 9.86
CA ILE A 13 8.18 5.59 9.95
C ILE A 13 8.82 6.88 9.39
N LEU A 14 8.22 7.48 8.36
CA LEU A 14 8.78 8.64 7.65
C LEU A 14 8.47 9.99 8.32
N ILE A 15 7.20 10.21 8.73
CA ILE A 15 6.71 11.49 9.28
C ILE A 15 6.37 11.42 10.78
N GLY A 16 6.52 10.26 11.42
CA GLY A 16 6.26 10.07 12.84
C GLY A 16 4.83 9.62 13.18
N SER A 17 4.53 9.56 14.48
CA SER A 17 3.30 8.97 15.03
C SER A 17 2.19 9.99 15.34
N ASP A 18 2.39 11.27 15.06
CA ASP A 18 1.36 12.29 15.28
C ASP A 18 0.19 12.10 14.30
N HIS A 19 -0.97 11.74 14.84
CA HIS A 19 -2.17 11.41 14.06
C HIS A 19 -2.74 12.61 13.30
N ARG A 20 -2.45 13.85 13.74
CA ARG A 20 -2.89 15.06 13.03
C ARG A 20 -2.30 15.15 11.63
N HIS A 21 -1.05 14.70 11.48
CA HIS A 21 -0.33 14.68 10.20
C HIS A 21 -0.46 13.31 9.52
N LEU A 22 -0.43 12.23 10.30
CA LEU A 22 -0.45 10.86 9.78
C LEU A 22 -1.78 10.51 9.10
N LEU A 23 -2.93 10.94 9.64
CA LEU A 23 -4.24 10.65 9.05
C LEU A 23 -4.39 11.26 7.64
N PRO A 24 -4.22 12.58 7.43
CA PRO A 24 -4.33 13.16 6.09
C PRO A 24 -3.26 12.62 5.14
N ALA A 25 -2.02 12.44 5.62
CA ALA A 25 -0.96 11.85 4.79
C ALA A 25 -1.29 10.40 4.37
N SER A 26 -1.86 9.60 5.26
CA SER A 26 -2.24 8.21 4.95
C SER A 26 -3.43 8.12 4.01
N ALA A 27 -4.38 9.04 4.11
CA ALA A 27 -5.49 9.13 3.17
C ALA A 27 -4.98 9.48 1.76
N LEU A 28 -4.14 10.52 1.64
CA LEU A 28 -3.59 10.95 0.36
C LEU A 28 -2.63 9.92 -0.24
N GLY A 29 -1.69 9.41 0.56
CA GLY A 29 -0.75 8.37 0.13
C GLY A 29 -1.47 7.07 -0.24
N GLY A 30 -2.55 6.74 0.48
CA GLY A 30 -3.37 5.56 0.23
C GLY A 30 -4.13 5.67 -1.09
N ALA A 31 -4.75 6.82 -1.33
CA ALA A 31 -5.43 7.12 -2.58
C ALA A 31 -4.47 7.07 -3.78
N LEU A 32 -3.31 7.73 -3.67
CA LEU A 32 -2.30 7.74 -4.73
C LEU A 32 -1.79 6.33 -5.05
N PHE A 33 -1.47 5.55 -4.01
CA PHE A 33 -1.04 4.16 -4.19
C PHE A 33 -2.12 3.29 -4.84
N LEU A 34 -3.37 3.43 -4.41
CA LEU A 34 -4.48 2.69 -5.02
C LEU A 34 -4.64 3.01 -6.49
N ILE A 35 -4.69 4.29 -6.86
CA ILE A 35 -4.82 4.73 -8.26
C ILE A 35 -3.68 4.18 -9.10
N PHE A 36 -2.44 4.24 -8.59
CA PHE A 36 -1.28 3.69 -9.28
C PHE A 36 -1.42 2.18 -9.52
N THR A 37 -1.78 1.42 -8.48
CA THR A 37 -1.96 -0.03 -8.60
C THR A 37 -3.14 -0.44 -9.48
N ASP A 38 -4.25 0.31 -9.46
CA ASP A 38 -5.41 0.09 -10.32
C ASP A 38 -5.07 0.38 -11.79
N THR A 39 -4.33 1.46 -12.04
CA THR A 39 -3.85 1.81 -13.38
C THR A 39 -2.97 0.71 -13.96
N ILE A 40 -2.04 0.17 -13.15
CA ILE A 40 -1.20 -0.97 -13.55
C ILE A 40 -2.05 -2.21 -13.80
N ALA A 41 -2.99 -2.53 -12.89
CA ALA A 41 -3.85 -3.69 -13.01
C ALA A 41 -4.64 -3.70 -14.33
N ARG A 42 -5.10 -2.54 -14.77
CA ARG A 42 -5.86 -2.34 -16.02
C ARG A 42 -4.97 -2.29 -17.26
N SER A 43 -3.69 -1.97 -17.13
CA SER A 43 -2.78 -1.75 -18.27
C SER A 43 -1.99 -2.99 -18.69
N ILE A 44 -1.77 -3.97 -17.80
CA ILE A 44 -0.87 -5.12 -18.08
C ILE A 44 -1.49 -6.12 -19.06
N ILE A 45 -2.78 -6.46 -18.95
CA ILE A 45 -3.41 -7.51 -19.78
C ILE A 45 -4.77 -7.07 -20.33
N PRO A 46 -4.84 -6.28 -21.42
CA PRO A 46 -6.10 -6.08 -22.12
C PRO A 46 -6.58 -7.40 -22.78
N PRO A 47 -7.86 -7.82 -22.71
CA PRO A 47 -9.03 -7.23 -22.06
C PRO A 47 -9.33 -7.80 -20.64
N ALA A 48 -8.41 -8.57 -20.06
CA ALA A 48 -8.60 -9.24 -18.78
C ALA A 48 -8.26 -8.31 -17.60
N GLU A 49 -9.24 -8.03 -16.75
CA GLU A 49 -9.00 -7.22 -15.56
C GLU A 49 -8.32 -8.03 -14.46
N ILE A 50 -7.08 -7.67 -14.12
CA ILE A 50 -6.42 -8.20 -12.92
C ILE A 50 -7.04 -7.52 -11.69
N PRO A 51 -7.41 -8.26 -10.64
CA PRO A 51 -7.88 -7.65 -9.40
C PRO A 51 -6.78 -6.75 -8.80
N VAL A 52 -7.07 -5.50 -8.50
CA VAL A 52 -6.12 -4.58 -7.83
C VAL A 52 -5.61 -5.16 -6.50
N GLY A 53 -6.41 -6.00 -5.84
CA GLY A 53 -6.01 -6.77 -4.67
C GLY A 53 -4.79 -7.68 -4.91
N ALA A 54 -4.69 -8.29 -6.10
CA ALA A 54 -3.57 -9.14 -6.47
C ALA A 54 -2.29 -8.31 -6.66
N ILE A 55 -2.37 -7.18 -7.39
CA ILE A 55 -1.24 -6.25 -7.56
C ILE A 55 -0.77 -5.73 -6.20
N THR A 56 -1.69 -5.26 -5.35
CA THR A 56 -1.34 -4.73 -4.03
C THR A 56 -0.78 -5.81 -3.08
N ALA A 57 -1.19 -7.08 -3.23
CA ALA A 57 -0.64 -8.20 -2.46
C ALA A 57 0.81 -8.54 -2.83
N LEU A 58 1.23 -8.31 -4.08
CA LEU A 58 2.64 -8.48 -4.49
C LEU A 58 3.58 -7.57 -3.71
N PHE A 59 3.14 -6.36 -3.35
CA PHE A 59 3.90 -5.44 -2.49
C PHE A 59 3.71 -5.75 -1.01
N GLY A 60 2.47 -6.09 -0.63
CA GLY A 60 2.10 -6.27 0.76
C GLY A 60 2.64 -7.52 1.43
N ALA A 61 2.72 -8.65 0.71
CA ALA A 61 3.25 -9.88 1.26
C ALA A 61 4.75 -9.78 1.62
N PRO A 62 5.64 -9.28 0.74
CA PRO A 62 7.04 -9.01 1.10
C PRO A 62 7.17 -8.02 2.26
N TYR A 63 6.37 -6.95 2.25
CA TYR A 63 6.37 -5.96 3.33
C TYR A 63 6.00 -6.57 4.68
N PHE A 64 4.98 -7.43 4.69
CA PHE A 64 4.53 -8.11 5.90
C PHE A 64 5.58 -9.10 6.42
N ILE A 65 6.21 -9.86 5.53
CA ILE A 65 7.32 -10.75 5.86
C ILE A 65 8.49 -9.94 6.46
N PHE A 66 8.86 -8.82 5.84
CA PHE A 66 9.90 -7.93 6.36
C PHE A 66 9.59 -7.45 7.78
N LEU A 67 8.35 -7.03 8.04
CA LEU A 67 7.92 -6.63 9.39
C LEU A 67 7.97 -7.78 10.40
N LEU A 68 7.59 -8.99 9.98
CA LEU A 68 7.62 -10.19 10.82
C LEU A 68 9.06 -10.57 11.19
N LEU A 69 9.99 -10.48 10.23
CA LEU A 69 11.41 -10.74 10.44
C LEU A 69 12.07 -9.68 11.34
N ARG A 70 11.68 -8.41 11.20
CA ARG A 70 12.22 -7.30 12.00
C ARG A 70 11.74 -7.29 13.45
N LYS A 71 10.61 -7.94 13.75
CA LYS A 71 10.05 -8.04 15.11
C LYS A 71 10.55 -9.26 15.90
N ARG A 72 11.40 -10.09 15.31
CA ARG A 72 12.23 -11.06 16.05
C ARG A 72 13.60 -10.45 16.34
#